data_AF-A0A975RKX7-F1
#
_entry.id   AF-A0A975RKX7-F1
#
_cell.length_a   1.000
_cell.length_b   1.000
_cell.length_c   1.000
_cell.angle_alpha   90.00
_cell.angle_beta   90.00
_cell.angle_gamma   90.00
#
_symmetry.space_group_name_H-M   'P 1'
#
loop_
_entity.id
_entity.type
_entity.pdbx_description
1 polymer ?
#
loop_
_entity_poly.entity_id
_entity_poly.type
_entity_poly.pdbx_seq_one_letter_code
_entity_poly.pdbx_strand_id
1 'polypeptide(L)'
;MHFEIVSLALALPQIRQGTIKPLAVFTEKRIAVLPDVPTIAEAGYPGAHYVSWYGIYVPSATPDALAEQINRAINKALLNPDVQRQLAVADIPGKPMSLKELATLMKADHDKLTSVVKASGMTPQ
;
A
#
# COMPACT_ATOMS: atom_id res chain seq x y z
N MET A 1 -21.63 -8.11 -14.92
CA MET A 1 -21.31 -7.35 -13.69
C MET A 1 -19.94 -6.74 -13.88
N HIS A 2 -19.83 -5.42 -13.86
CA HIS A 2 -18.54 -4.74 -13.89
C HIS A 2 -18.10 -4.51 -12.45
N PHE A 3 -16.87 -4.92 -12.13
CA PHE A 3 -16.23 -4.63 -10.86
C PHE A 3 -14.83 -4.13 -11.15
N GLU A 4 -14.32 -3.29 -10.24
CA GLU A 4 -13.00 -2.69 -10.36
C GLU A 4 -12.29 -2.79 -9.01
N ILE A 5 -10.96 -2.87 -9.07
CA ILE A 5 -10.10 -2.77 -7.88
C ILE A 5 -9.65 -1.32 -7.80
N VAL A 6 -10.11 -0.62 -6.76
CA VAL A 6 -9.89 0.82 -6.59
C VAL A 6 -9.32 1.09 -5.19
N SER A 7 -8.46 2.11 -5.07
CA SER A 7 -7.98 2.58 -3.78
C SER A 7 -9.15 3.02 -2.88
N LEU A 8 -9.12 2.64 -1.60
CA LEU A 8 -10.16 3.00 -0.63
C LEU A 8 -10.35 4.51 -0.53
N ALA A 9 -9.27 5.30 -0.58
CA ALA A 9 -9.33 6.76 -0.51
C ALA A 9 -10.18 7.35 -1.65
N LEU A 10 -10.12 6.74 -2.84
CA LEU A 10 -10.90 7.17 -4.01
C LEU A 10 -12.31 6.58 -4.03
N ALA A 11 -12.53 5.42 -3.40
CA ALA A 11 -13.82 4.74 -3.39
C ALA A 11 -14.75 5.19 -2.26
N LEU A 12 -14.20 5.62 -1.12
CA LEU A 12 -14.97 5.87 0.10
C LEU A 12 -16.07 6.94 -0.06
N PRO A 13 -15.85 8.09 -0.72
CA PRO A 13 -16.92 9.06 -0.96
C PRO A 13 -18.09 8.48 -1.77
N GLN A 14 -17.81 7.63 -2.76
CA GLN A 14 -18.75 7.03 -3.69
C GLN A 14 -19.53 5.88 -3.00
N ILE A 15 -18.84 5.10 -2.16
CA ILE A 15 -19.49 4.12 -1.28
C ILE A 15 -20.49 4.84 -0.35
N ARG A 16 -20.08 5.97 0.26
CA ARG A 16 -20.96 6.76 1.14
C ARG A 16 -22.14 7.39 0.40
N GLN A 17 -21.95 7.76 -0.87
CA GLN A 17 -23.02 8.26 -1.74
C GLN A 17 -23.93 7.14 -2.29
N GLY A 18 -23.57 5.87 -2.11
CA GLY A 18 -24.32 4.72 -2.60
C GLY A 18 -24.19 4.48 -4.11
N THR A 19 -23.27 5.16 -4.80
CA THR A 19 -23.08 5.01 -6.25
C THR A 19 -22.29 3.76 -6.62
N ILE A 20 -21.51 3.23 -5.67
CA ILE A 20 -20.81 1.95 -5.80
C ILE A 20 -21.02 1.09 -4.56
N LYS A 21 -20.95 -0.23 -4.74
CA LYS A 21 -21.08 -1.22 -3.66
C LYS A 21 -19.72 -1.86 -3.38
N PRO A 22 -19.18 -1.76 -2.15
CA PRO A 22 -17.96 -2.48 -1.79
C PRO A 22 -18.25 -3.99 -1.71
N LEU A 23 -17.37 -4.82 -2.28
CA LEU A 23 -17.52 -6.28 -2.32
C LEU A 23 -16.58 -6.98 -1.35
N ALA A 24 -15.31 -6.58 -1.34
CA ALA A 24 -14.29 -7.09 -0.43
C ALA A 24 -13.15 -6.07 -0.29
N VAL A 25 -12.35 -6.20 0.76
CA VAL A 25 -11.09 -5.45 0.94
C VAL A 25 -9.88 -6.39 0.82
N PHE A 26 -8.79 -5.89 0.24
CA PHE A 26 -7.54 -6.68 0.07
C PHE A 26 -6.62 -6.65 1.30
N THR A 27 -7.01 -5.95 2.36
CA THR A 27 -6.32 -5.93 3.65
C THR A 27 -6.46 -7.26 4.38
N GLU A 28 -5.50 -7.60 5.24
CA GLU A 28 -5.53 -8.84 6.03
C GLU A 28 -6.70 -8.89 7.03
N LYS A 29 -7.18 -7.71 7.46
CA LYS A 29 -8.29 -7.54 8.40
C LYS A 29 -9.31 -6.58 7.82
N ARG A 30 -10.56 -6.69 8.28
CA ARG A 30 -11.61 -5.72 7.96
C ARG A 30 -11.21 -4.32 8.41
N ILE A 31 -11.70 -3.32 7.69
CA ILE A 31 -11.37 -1.92 7.92
C ILE A 31 -12.48 -1.29 8.76
N ALA A 32 -12.13 -0.54 9.81
CA ALA A 32 -13.11 0.00 10.77
C ALA A 32 -14.19 0.89 10.14
N VAL A 33 -13.88 1.58 9.04
CA VAL A 33 -14.83 2.42 8.29
C VAL A 33 -15.83 1.61 7.45
N LEU A 34 -15.53 0.33 7.19
CA LEU A 34 -16.37 -0.60 6.42
C LEU A 34 -16.45 -1.97 7.13
N PRO A 35 -17.00 -2.04 8.36
CA PRO A 35 -16.90 -3.23 9.22
C PRO A 35 -17.66 -4.45 8.67
N ASP A 36 -18.68 -4.20 7.84
CA ASP A 36 -19.51 -5.25 7.22
C ASP A 36 -18.91 -5.80 5.92
N VAL A 37 -17.88 -5.14 5.37
CA VAL A 37 -17.23 -5.57 4.14
C VAL A 37 -16.18 -6.63 4.47
N PRO A 38 -16.28 -7.85 3.90
CA PRO A 38 -15.36 -8.92 4.21
C PRO A 38 -13.97 -8.64 3.64
N THR A 39 -12.96 -9.28 4.20
CA THR A 39 -11.67 -9.38 3.51
C THR A 39 -11.82 -10.31 2.30
N ILE A 40 -10.94 -10.18 1.33
CA ILE A 40 -10.87 -11.07 0.17
C ILE A 40 -10.59 -12.53 0.59
N ALA A 41 -9.88 -12.73 1.71
CA ALA A 41 -9.67 -14.04 2.30
C ALA A 41 -10.98 -14.63 2.87
N GLU A 42 -11.78 -13.83 3.58
CA GLU A 42 -13.12 -14.21 4.04
C GLU A 42 -14.09 -14.47 2.88
N ALA A 43 -13.87 -13.82 1.73
CA ALA A 43 -14.64 -14.01 0.51
C ALA A 43 -14.25 -15.25 -0.32
N GLY A 44 -13.37 -16.11 0.21
CA GLY A 44 -13.03 -17.41 -0.39
C GLY A 44 -11.69 -17.45 -1.13
N TYR A 45 -10.86 -16.40 -1.03
CA TYR A 45 -9.53 -16.34 -1.68
C TYR A 45 -8.42 -16.24 -0.63
N PRO A 46 -8.11 -17.34 0.09
CA PRO A 46 -7.10 -17.33 1.14
C PRO A 46 -5.73 -16.95 0.56
N GLY A 47 -4.99 -16.09 1.27
CA GLY A 47 -3.67 -15.62 0.84
C GLY A 47 -3.69 -14.49 -0.19
N ALA A 48 -4.85 -14.14 -0.77
CA ALA A 48 -4.98 -13.09 -1.78
C ALA A 48 -5.01 -11.67 -1.18
N HIS A 49 -4.10 -11.33 -0.27
CA HIS A 49 -3.99 -9.97 0.26
C HIS A 49 -2.93 -9.17 -0.51
N TYR A 50 -3.22 -7.90 -0.75
CA TYR A 50 -2.27 -6.97 -1.36
C TYR A 50 -2.50 -5.58 -0.78
N VAL A 51 -1.47 -5.05 -0.13
CA VAL A 51 -1.48 -3.71 0.44
C VAL A 51 -0.41 -2.91 -0.29
N SER A 52 -0.83 -1.85 -0.96
CA SER A 52 0.08 -0.93 -1.63
C SER A 52 0.93 -0.19 -0.61
N TRP A 53 2.17 0.11 -0.98
CA TRP A 53 3.12 0.87 -0.17
C TRP A 53 3.80 1.93 -1.03
N TYR A 54 4.36 2.93 -0.35
CA TYR A 54 5.10 4.02 -0.98
C TYR A 54 6.52 4.06 -0.42
N GLY A 55 7.49 4.35 -1.29
CA GLY A 55 8.90 4.52 -0.93
C GLY A 55 9.47 5.77 -1.57
N ILE A 56 10.48 6.35 -0.93
CA ILE A 56 11.25 7.47 -1.48
C ILE A 56 12.62 6.92 -1.91
N TYR A 57 13.00 7.21 -3.14
CA TYR A 57 14.23 6.71 -3.76
C TYR A 57 15.16 7.86 -4.13
N VAL A 58 16.45 7.56 -4.15
CA VAL A 58 17.50 8.47 -4.60
C VAL A 58 18.25 7.81 -5.77
N PRO A 59 18.94 8.57 -6.63
CA PRO A 59 19.78 8.01 -7.68
C PRO A 59 20.80 7.00 -7.13
N SER A 60 21.11 5.96 -7.88
CA SER A 60 22.08 4.92 -7.47
C SER A 60 23.50 5.45 -7.25
N ALA A 61 23.85 6.59 -7.87
CA ALA A 61 25.13 7.27 -7.68
C ALA A 61 25.19 8.13 -6.40
N THR A 62 24.12 8.20 -5.61
CA THR A 62 24.09 8.96 -4.35
C THR A 62 25.05 8.32 -3.34
N PRO A 63 26.00 9.07 -2.75
CA PRO A 63 26.88 8.52 -1.73
C PRO A 63 26.10 8.02 -0.51
N ASP A 64 26.53 6.89 0.07
CA ASP A 64 25.83 6.24 1.19
C ASP A 64 25.57 7.18 2.36
N ALA A 65 26.56 8.00 2.74
CA ALA A 65 26.41 8.97 3.82
C ALA A 65 25.28 10.00 3.57
N LEU A 66 25.08 10.40 2.32
CA LEU A 66 24.00 11.31 1.93
C LEU A 66 22.66 10.58 1.93
N ALA A 67 22.60 9.35 1.42
CA ALA A 67 21.39 8.53 1.47
C ALA A 67 20.93 8.29 2.91
N GLU A 68 21.85 8.02 3.84
CA GLU A 68 21.54 7.90 5.26
C GLU A 68 21.06 9.22 5.88
N GLN A 69 21.66 10.35 5.51
CA GLN A 69 21.22 11.66 5.99
C GLN A 69 19.79 11.95 5.54
N ILE A 70 19.47 11.67 4.28
CA ILE A 70 18.12 11.80 3.72
C ILE A 70 17.15 10.86 4.45
N ASN A 71 17.53 9.59 4.67
CA ASN A 71 16.71 8.63 5.41
C ASN A 71 16.39 9.12 6.83
N ARG A 72 17.38 9.64 7.56
CA ARG A 72 17.17 10.21 8.91
C ARG A 72 16.20 11.39 8.88
N ALA A 73 16.31 12.28 7.89
CA ALA A 73 15.41 13.42 7.73
C ALA A 73 13.96 12.98 7.45
N ILE A 74 13.78 12.01 6.54
CA ILE A 74 12.46 11.42 6.23
C ILE A 74 11.86 10.76 7.46
N ASN A 75 12.63 9.92 8.16
CA ASN A 75 12.16 9.23 9.37
C ASN A 75 11.73 10.23 10.45
N LYS A 76 12.46 11.34 10.61
CA LYS A 76 12.04 12.43 11.51
C LYS A 76 10.74 13.10 11.05
N ALA A 77 10.58 13.34 9.76
CA ALA A 77 9.36 13.94 9.21
C ALA A 77 8.13 13.03 9.38
N LEU A 78 8.27 11.72 9.24
CA LEU A 78 7.20 10.74 9.44
C LEU A 78 6.70 10.68 10.90
N LEU A 79 7.51 11.15 11.86
CA LEU A 79 7.11 11.29 13.26
C LEU A 79 6.42 12.65 13.55
N ASN A 80 6.36 13.56 12.58
CA ASN A 80 5.66 14.83 12.75
C ASN A 80 4.12 14.61 12.70
N PRO A 81 3.35 15.06 13.71
CA PRO A 81 1.90 14.89 13.74
C PRO A 81 1.16 15.47 12.54
N ASP A 82 1.65 16.58 11.97
CA ASP A 82 1.02 17.22 10.80
C ASP A 82 1.18 16.35 9.56
N VAL A 83 2.37 15.74 9.40
CA VAL A 83 2.63 14.77 8.34
C VAL A 83 1.76 13.53 8.52
N GLN A 84 1.68 12.99 9.74
CA GLN A 84 0.83 11.84 10.03
C GLN A 84 -0.65 12.13 9.74
N ARG A 85 -1.15 13.33 10.10
CA ARG A 85 -2.52 13.74 9.80
C ARG A 85 -2.79 13.80 8.31
N GLN A 86 -1.86 14.34 7.52
CA GLN A 86 -2.01 14.40 6.06
C GLN A 86 -1.97 13.01 5.43
N LEU A 87 -1.03 12.15 5.85
CA LEU A 87 -0.94 10.78 5.36
C LEU A 87 -2.15 9.93 5.73
N ALA A 88 -2.75 10.15 6.91
CA ALA A 88 -3.98 9.48 7.34
C ALA A 88 -5.18 9.77 6.43
N VAL A 89 -5.23 10.93 5.74
CA VAL A 89 -6.28 11.22 4.74
C VAL A 89 -6.23 10.21 3.59
N ALA A 90 -5.04 9.71 3.26
CA ALA A 90 -4.81 8.71 2.21
C ALA A 90 -4.67 7.29 2.77
N ASP A 91 -4.97 7.06 4.06
CA ASP A 91 -4.80 5.77 4.74
C ASP A 91 -3.35 5.24 4.72
N ILE A 92 -2.38 6.17 4.70
CA ILE A 92 -0.95 5.85 4.72
C ILE A 92 -0.44 5.99 6.17
N PRO A 93 -0.01 4.91 6.84
CA PRO A 93 0.40 4.97 8.26
C PRO A 93 1.74 5.68 8.48
N GLY A 94 2.52 5.93 7.41
CA GLY A 94 3.77 6.70 7.50
C GLY A 94 4.84 6.06 8.40
N LYS A 95 5.14 4.78 8.19
CA LYS A 95 6.07 4.02 9.04
C LYS A 95 7.54 4.37 8.72
N PRO A 96 8.33 4.87 9.71
CA PRO A 96 9.77 5.01 9.55
C PRO A 96 10.44 3.66 9.27
N MET A 97 11.40 3.65 8.36
CA MET A 97 12.17 2.45 7.99
C MET A 97 13.63 2.82 7.73
N SER A 98 14.53 1.90 8.03
CA SER A 98 15.91 1.94 7.53
C SER A 98 15.96 1.68 6.02
N LEU A 99 17.06 2.08 5.39
CA LEU A 99 17.32 1.79 3.97
C LEU A 99 17.24 0.28 3.68
N LYS A 100 17.75 -0.56 4.58
CA LYS A 100 17.74 -2.03 4.45
C LYS A 100 16.34 -2.62 4.55
N GLU A 101 15.50 -2.12 5.46
CA GLU A 101 14.12 -2.57 5.60
C GLU A 101 13.31 -2.22 4.36
N LEU A 102 13.45 -1.00 3.83
CA LEU A 102 12.77 -0.61 2.59
C LEU A 102 13.24 -1.45 1.39
N ALA A 103 14.54 -1.72 1.28
CA ALA A 103 15.07 -2.60 0.23
C ALA A 103 14.54 -4.03 0.32
N THR A 104 14.37 -4.54 1.55
CA THR A 104 13.80 -5.87 1.81
C THR A 104 12.32 -5.92 1.46
N LEU A 105 11.54 -4.88 1.81
CA LEU A 105 10.14 -4.74 1.43
C LEU A 105 9.99 -4.72 -0.09
N MET A 106 10.78 -3.89 -0.77
CA MET A 106 10.78 -3.78 -2.24
C MET A 106 11.10 -5.11 -2.89
N LYS A 107 12.12 -5.83 -2.41
CA LYS A 107 12.51 -7.13 -2.95
C LYS A 107 11.41 -8.18 -2.74
N ALA A 108 10.82 -8.25 -1.56
CA ALA A 108 9.75 -9.19 -1.26
C ALA A 108 8.51 -8.95 -2.15
N ASP A 109 8.14 -7.68 -2.35
CA ASP A 109 7.00 -7.32 -3.21
C ASP A 109 7.30 -7.60 -4.69
N HIS A 110 8.52 -7.28 -5.15
CA HIS A 110 8.98 -7.61 -6.50
C HIS A 110 8.92 -9.12 -6.77
N ASP A 111 9.44 -9.93 -5.85
CA ASP A 111 9.47 -11.40 -5.99
C ASP A 111 8.03 -11.96 -5.99
N LYS A 112 7.14 -11.44 -5.13
CA LYS A 112 5.70 -11.81 -5.08
C LYS A 112 5.00 -11.45 -6.39
N LEU A 113 5.10 -10.21 -6.85
CA LEU A 113 4.43 -9.74 -8.06
C LEU A 113 4.97 -10.41 -9.32
N THR A 114 6.27 -10.68 -9.38
CA THR A 114 6.87 -11.44 -10.50
C THR A 114 6.27 -12.83 -10.60
N SER A 115 6.05 -13.51 -9.47
CA SER A 115 5.38 -14.82 -9.44
C SER A 115 3.95 -14.73 -9.96
N VAL A 116 3.19 -13.73 -9.51
CA VAL A 116 1.79 -13.50 -9.94
C VAL A 116 1.71 -13.21 -11.44
N VAL A 117 2.53 -12.28 -11.95
CA VAL A 117 2.54 -11.93 -13.38
C VAL A 117 2.85 -13.15 -14.23
N LYS A 118 3.88 -13.93 -13.87
CA LYS A 118 4.24 -15.18 -14.58
C LYS A 118 3.10 -16.21 -14.56
N ALA A 119 2.45 -16.39 -13.41
CA ALA A 119 1.35 -17.34 -13.27
C ALA A 119 0.08 -16.89 -14.02
N SER A 120 -0.16 -15.58 -14.11
CA SER A 120 -1.34 -15.00 -14.77
C SER A 120 -1.27 -14.95 -16.29
N GLY A 121 -0.07 -15.08 -16.88
CA GLY A 121 0.14 -14.90 -18.31
C GLY A 121 -0.01 -13.45 -18.80
N MET A 122 -0.07 -12.46 -17.90
CA MET A 122 -0.17 -11.05 -18.26
C MET A 122 1.11 -10.54 -18.93
N THR A 123 0.96 -9.81 -20.04
CA THR A 123 2.03 -9.06 -20.69
C THR A 123 1.88 -7.56 -20.39
N PRO A 124 2.98 -6.78 -20.44
CA PRO A 124 2.86 -5.32 -20.41
C PRO A 124 1.90 -4.85 -21.51
N GLN A 125 0.97 -3.96 -21.16
CA GLN A 125 0.13 -3.24 -22.13
C GLN A 125 0.86 -2.04 -22.72
#